data_AF-A0A392UMH7-F1
#
_entry.id   AF-A0A392UMH7-F1
#
_cell.length_a   1.000
_cell.length_b   1.000
_cell.length_c   1.000
_cell.angle_alpha   90.00
_cell.angle_beta   90.00
_cell.angle_gamma   90.00
#
_symmetry.space_group_name_H-M   'P 1'
#
loop_
_entity.id
_entity.type
_entity.pdbx_description
1 polymer ?
#
loop_
_entity_poly.entity_id
_entity_poly.type
_entity_poly.pdbx_seq_one_letter_code
_entity_poly.pdbx_strand_id
1 'polypeptide(L)' 'MPVLDTSIVEHKLPLKPNYPPIKQKLRRTRPDMALKIREEVKKQFDAGFLAVAKYPDWIA' A
#
# COMPACT_ATOMS: atom_id res chain seq x y z
N MET A 1 -15.29 -5.95 -9.04
CA MET A 1 -15.01 -5.81 -10.49
C MET A 1 -15.51 -7.07 -11.18
N PRO A 2 -16.06 -6.98 -12.40
CA PRO A 2 -16.47 -8.17 -13.15
C PRO A 2 -15.26 -9.10 -13.33
N VAL A 3 -15.54 -10.41 -13.45
CA VAL A 3 -14.58 -11.52 -13.45
C VAL A 3 -13.71 -11.48 -14.71
N LEU A 4 -12.80 -10.51 -14.77
CA LEU A 4 -11.68 -10.49 -15.70
C LEU A 4 -10.54 -11.29 -15.08
N ASP A 5 -9.85 -12.05 -15.92
CA ASP A 5 -8.71 -12.83 -15.48
C ASP A 5 -7.64 -11.90 -14.87
N THR A 6 -7.29 -12.17 -13.60
CA THR A 6 -6.26 -11.43 -12.87
C THR A 6 -4.91 -11.48 -13.57
N SER A 7 -4.65 -12.55 -14.35
CA SER A 7 -3.43 -12.67 -15.15
C SER A 7 -3.27 -11.57 -16.21
N ILE A 8 -4.39 -10.99 -16.69
CA ILE A 8 -4.43 -9.95 -17.73
C ILE A 8 -4.43 -8.56 -17.10
N VAL A 9 -5.11 -8.39 -15.96
CA VAL A 9 -5.35 -7.09 -15.33
C VAL A 9 -4.24 -6.70 -14.36
N GLU A 10 -3.58 -7.68 -13.72
CA GLU A 10 -2.51 -7.41 -12.76
C GLU A 10 -1.18 -7.15 -13.46
N HIS A 11 -0.58 -6.00 -13.18
CA HIS A 11 0.79 -5.70 -13.59
C HIS A 11 1.80 -6.25 -12.58
N LYS A 12 2.72 -7.11 -13.04
CA LYS A 12 3.84 -7.61 -12.23
C LYS A 12 5.08 -6.74 -12.46
N LEU A 13 5.51 -6.03 -11.42
CA LEU A 13 6.76 -5.27 -11.45
C LEU A 13 7.96 -6.22 -11.52
N PRO A 14 8.91 -6.04 -12.46
CA PRO A 14 10.11 -6.86 -12.53
C PRO A 14 11.04 -6.52 -11.36
N LEU A 15 11.18 -7.44 -10.41
CA LEU A 15 12.07 -7.32 -9.26
C LEU A 15 13.25 -8.29 -9.38
N LYS A 16 14.44 -7.85 -8.94
CA LYS A 16 15.61 -8.73 -8.86
C LYS A 16 15.48 -9.64 -7.63
N PRO A 17 15.61 -10.98 -7.77
CA PRO A 17 15.31 -11.92 -6.68
C PRO A 17 16.22 -11.77 -5.45
N ASN A 18 17.45 -11.28 -5.63
CA ASN A 18 18.44 -11.16 -4.55
C ASN A 18 18.37 -9.83 -3.78
N TYR A 19 17.35 -9.00 -4.00
CA TYR A 19 17.21 -7.71 -3.33
C TYR A 19 16.12 -7.76 -2.26
N PRO A 20 16.48 -7.78 -0.96
CA PRO A 20 15.50 -7.78 0.10
C PRO A 20 14.75 -6.43 0.18
N PRO A 21 13.52 -6.41 0.75
CA PRO A 21 12.79 -5.17 0.99
C PRO A 21 13.57 -4.22 1.91
N ILE A 22 13.52 -2.93 1.62
CA ILE A 22 14.16 -1.90 2.44
C ILE A 22 13.21 -1.49 3.57
N LYS A 23 13.66 -1.62 4.81
CA LYS A 23 12.91 -1.16 6.00
C LYS A 23 12.76 0.36 5.99
N GLN A 24 11.52 0.82 5.90
CA GLN A 24 11.17 2.23 5.84
C GLN A 24 10.64 2.72 7.19
N LYS A 25 11.30 3.75 7.74
CA LYS A 25 10.83 4.44 8.95
C LYS A 25 9.65 5.34 8.64
N LEU A 26 8.68 5.38 9.56
CA LEU A 26 7.57 6.32 9.48
C LEU A 26 8.08 7.76 9.52
N ARG A 27 7.66 8.59 8.56
CA ARG A 27 7.99 10.02 8.56
C ARG A 27 7.07 10.76 9.52
N ARG A 28 7.64 11.72 10.27
CA ARG A 28 6.85 12.65 11.07
C ARG A 28 6.06 13.56 10.14
N THR A 29 4.74 13.54 10.28
CA THR A 29 3.82 14.47 9.63
C THR A 29 3.37 15.53 10.63
N ARG A 30 3.02 16.72 10.15
CA ARG A 30 2.39 17.73 11.00
C ARG A 30 1.00 17.25 11.45
N PRO A 31 0.52 17.62 12.66
CA PRO A 31 -0.74 17.10 13.19
C PRO A 31 -1.98 17.40 12.34
N ASP A 32 -2.04 18.60 11.76
CA ASP A 32 -3.09 19.04 10.83
C ASP A 32 -3.17 18.17 9.56
N MET A 33 -2.01 17.82 9.01
CA MET A 33 -1.92 16.92 7.85
C MET A 33 -2.23 15.48 8.23
N ALA A 34 -1.84 15.03 9.43
CA ALA A 34 -2.10 13.67 9.89
C ALA A 34 -3.61 13.35 9.95
N LEU A 35 -4.43 14.32 10.35
CA LEU A 35 -5.89 14.17 10.37
C LEU A 35 -6.45 13.99 8.94
N LYS A 36 -6.06 14.87 8.02
CA LYS A 36 -6.47 14.81 6.60
C LYS A 36 -6.05 13.50 5.93
N ILE A 37 -4.82 13.03 6.22
CA ILE A 37 -4.32 11.75 5.71
C ILE A 37 -5.18 10.59 6.19
N ARG A 38 -5.57 10.56 7.47
CA ARG A 38 -6.44 9.50 8.01
C ARG A 38 -7.81 9.47 7.34
N GLU A 39 -8.41 10.63 7.10
CA GLU A 39 -9.70 10.74 6.42
C GLU A 39 -9.63 10.21 4.98
N GLU A 40 -8.61 10.62 4.22
CA GLU A 40 -8.44 10.18 2.83
C GLU A 40 -8.09 8.68 2.73
N VAL A 41 -7.25 8.17 3.64
CA VAL A 41 -6.93 6.74 3.71
C VAL A 41 -8.19 5.93 3.99
N LYS A 42 -9.06 6.38 4.90
CA LYS A 42 -10.33 5.71 5.18
C LYS A 42 -11.23 5.68 3.94
N LYS A 43 -11.36 6.81 3.25
CA LYS A 43 -12.14 6.91 2.00
C LYS A 43 -11.65 5.94 0.92
N GLN A 44 -10.34 5.84 0.73
CA GLN A 44 -9.74 4.91 -0.25
C GLN A 44 -9.86 3.44 0.17
N PHE A 45 -9.79 3.17 1.47
CA PHE A 45 -10.02 1.83 2.03
C PHE A 45 -11.47 1.39 1.82
N ASP A 46 -12.44 2.24 2.15
CA ASP A 46 -13.87 1.96 1.99
C ASP A 46 -14.25 1.78 0.50
N ALA A 47 -13.57 2.48 -0.40
CA ALA A 47 -13.71 2.32 -1.84
C ALA A 47 -13.03 1.05 -2.41
N GLY A 48 -12.29 0.30 -1.58
CA GLY A 48 -11.62 -0.94 -1.97
C GLY A 48 -10.31 -0.76 -2.73
N PHE A 49 -9.73 0.45 -2.76
CA PHE A 49 -8.41 0.70 -3.36
C PHE A 49 -7.26 0.25 -2.46
N LEU A 50 -7.45 0.35 -1.13
CA LEU A 50 -6.45 -0.03 -0.14
C LEU A 50 -6.85 -1.31 0.58
N ALA A 51 -5.86 -2.11 0.95
CA ALA A 51 -6.02 -3.31 1.76
C ALA A 51 -4.93 -3.37 2.84
N VAL A 52 -5.20 -4.10 3.93
CA VAL A 52 -4.25 -4.28 5.02
C VAL A 52 -3.17 -5.29 4.60
N ALA A 53 -1.91 -4.85 4.60
CA ALA A 53 -0.77 -5.74 4.40
C ALA A 53 -0.55 -6.60 5.67
N LYS A 54 -0.41 -7.92 5.48
CA LYS A 54 -0.11 -8.87 6.57
C LYS A 54 1.39 -9.11 6.64
N TYR A 55 2.00 -8.84 7.80
CA TYR A 55 3.42 -9.08 8.10
C TYR A 55 4.41 -8.47 7.08
N PRO A 56 4.37 -7.15 6.84
CA PRO A 56 5.31 -6.52 5.90
C PRO A 56 6.73 -6.44 6.48
N ASP A 57 7.70 -7.06 5.81
CA ASP A 57 9.13 -7.03 6.22
C ASP A 57 9.79 -5.64 6.08
N TRP A 58 9.14 -4.72 5.35
CA TRP A 58 9.64 -3.39 5.00
C TRP A 58 9.13 -2.26 5.89
N ILE A 59 8.30 -2.54 6.90
CA ILE A 59 7.92 -1.54 7.90
C ILE A 59 8.85 -1.66 9.11
N ALA A 60 9.47 -0.53 9.50
CA ALA A 60 10.40 -0.43 10.62
C ALA A 60 9.74 0.05 11.91
#